data_AF-A0A2S3ZGB0-F1
#
_entry.id   AF-A0A2S3ZGB0-F1
#
_cell.length_a   1.000
_cell.length_b   1.000
_cell.length_c   1.000
_cell.angle_alpha   90.00
_cell.angle_beta   90.00
_cell.angle_gamma   90.00
#
_symmetry.space_group_name_H-M   'P 1'
#
loop_
_entity.id
_entity.type
_entity.pdbx_description
1 polymer ?
#
loop_
_entity_poly.entity_id
_entity_poly.type
_entity_poly.pdbx_seq_one_letter_code
_entity_poly.pdbx_strand_id
1 'polypeptide(L)'
;MNDYVSILKQVAGADEVWEERRFSIYRGSRALTVTILDQGAAESSHRFMAIVEGANEGDNTRSAGNAAGTVDDALQAVHWWEFD
;
A
#
# COMPACT_ATOMS: atom_id res chain seq x y z
N MET A 1 19.25 0.92 8.67
CA MET A 1 17.82 1.26 8.83
C MET A 1 17.22 0.18 9.72
N ASN A 2 16.43 0.53 10.73
CA ASN A 2 15.88 -0.45 11.68
C ASN A 2 14.76 -1.25 11.01
N ASP A 3 14.81 -2.58 11.12
CA ASP A 3 13.77 -3.48 10.60
C ASP A 3 12.65 -3.65 11.64
N TYR A 4 11.80 -2.63 11.74
CA TYR A 4 10.68 -2.63 12.68
C TYR A 4 9.68 -3.76 12.40
N VAL A 5 9.53 -4.17 11.14
CA VAL A 5 8.63 -5.26 10.77
C VAL A 5 9.10 -6.58 11.39
N SER A 6 10.37 -6.93 11.26
CA SER A 6 10.93 -8.14 11.89
C SER A 6 10.87 -8.07 13.42
N ILE A 7 11.18 -6.91 14.01
CA ILE A 7 11.08 -6.71 15.46
C ILE A 7 9.65 -6.93 15.95
N LEU A 8 8.66 -6.35 15.26
CA LEU A 8 7.25 -6.48 15.62
C LEU A 8 6.73 -7.91 15.45
N LYS A 9 7.13 -8.64 14.39
CA LYS A 9 6.81 -10.07 14.24
C LYS A 9 7.27 -10.86 15.45
N GLN A 10 8.52 -10.64 15.88
CA GLN A 10 9.10 -11.35 17.02
C GLN A 10 8.44 -10.97 18.35
N VAL A 11 8.25 -9.67 18.61
CA VAL A 11 7.73 -9.18 19.90
C VAL A 11 6.24 -9.46 20.05
N ALA A 12 5.45 -9.30 18.97
CA ALA A 12 4.01 -9.51 19.00
C ALA A 12 3.61 -10.98 18.78
N GLY A 13 4.53 -11.84 18.31
CA GLY A 13 4.21 -13.20 17.89
C GLY A 13 3.24 -13.22 16.71
N ALA A 14 3.29 -12.22 15.85
CA ALA A 14 2.36 -12.03 14.74
C ALA A 14 2.80 -12.82 13.51
N ASP A 15 1.86 -13.51 12.86
CA ASP A 15 2.11 -14.23 11.60
C ASP A 15 2.44 -13.28 10.44
N GLU A 16 1.78 -12.11 10.41
CA GLU A 16 1.97 -11.09 9.39
C GLU A 16 2.08 -9.69 10.02
N VAL A 17 3.03 -8.90 9.51
CA VAL A 17 3.24 -7.51 9.91
C VAL A 17 3.60 -6.72 8.66
N TRP A 18 3.04 -5.52 8.56
CA TRP A 18 3.24 -4.60 7.47
C TRP A 18 3.54 -3.20 8.02
N GLU A 19 4.46 -2.49 7.38
CA GLU A 19 4.56 -1.05 7.54
C GLU A 19 3.58 -0.37 6.56
N GLU A 20 2.67 0.44 7.09
CA GLU A 20 1.75 1.22 6.27
C GLU A 20 2.23 2.66 6.12
N ARG A 21 2.30 3.15 4.88
CA ARG A 21 2.52 4.57 4.56
C ARG A 21 1.31 5.08 3.79
N ARG A 22 0.63 6.08 4.37
CA ARG A 22 -0.59 6.66 3.81
C ARG A 22 -0.33 8.06 3.29
N PHE A 23 -0.85 8.34 2.10
CA PHE A 23 -0.69 9.61 1.40
C PHE A 23 -2.05 10.09 0.91
N SER A 24 -2.32 11.38 1.04
CA SER A 24 -3.46 12.01 0.39
C SER A 24 -2.99 12.67 -0.91
N ILE A 25 -3.67 12.37 -2.00
CA ILE A 25 -3.41 12.98 -3.31
C ILE A 25 -4.69 13.56 -3.90
N TYR A 26 -4.52 14.48 -4.84
CA TYR A 26 -5.62 14.95 -5.69
C TYR A 26 -5.31 14.54 -7.13
N ARG A 27 -6.25 13.84 -7.76
CA ARG A 27 -6.22 13.50 -9.18
C ARG A 27 -7.35 14.27 -9.87
N GLY A 28 -6.99 15.33 -10.60
CA GLY A 28 -7.96 16.34 -10.98
C GLY A 28 -8.57 17.02 -9.74
N SER A 29 -9.89 17.03 -9.64
CA SER A 29 -10.63 17.51 -8.45
C SER A 29 -10.95 16.41 -7.43
N ARG A 30 -10.62 15.15 -7.72
CA ARG A 30 -10.95 14.01 -6.85
C ARG A 30 -9.86 13.80 -5.82
N ALA A 31 -10.24 13.74 -4.55
CA ALA A 31 -9.36 13.43 -3.44
C ALA A 31 -9.26 11.91 -3.26
N LEU A 32 -8.03 11.39 -3.20
CA LEU A 32 -7.74 9.97 -3.05
C LEU A 32 -6.78 9.75 -1.88
N THR A 33 -6.90 8.59 -1.24
CA THR A 33 -5.93 8.09 -0.27
C THR A 33 -5.16 6.94 -0.90
N VAL A 34 -3.83 7.03 -0.88
CA VAL A 34 -2.91 5.98 -1.35
C VAL A 34 -2.26 5.36 -0.12
N THR A 35 -2.42 4.06 0.06
CA THR A 35 -1.78 3.27 1.11
C THR A 35 -0.75 2.34 0.49
N ILE A 36 0.51 2.49 0.88
CA ILE A 36 1.60 1.59 0.51
C ILE A 36 1.88 0.69 1.71
N LEU A 37 1.84 -0.61 1.49
CA LEU A 37 2.10 -1.65 2.48
C LEU A 37 3.47 -2.29 2.17
N ASP A 38 4.34 -2.41 3.17
CA ASP A 38 5.66 -3.05 3.06
C ASP A 38 5.79 -4.21 4.06
N GLN A 39 6.03 -5.43 3.57
CA GLN A 39 6.24 -6.65 4.39
C GLN A 39 7.62 -6.72 5.07
N GLY A 40 8.48 -5.72 4.89
CA GLY A 40 9.87 -5.73 5.35
C GLY A 40 10.82 -6.40 4.35
N ALA A 41 12.06 -6.63 4.77
CA ALA A 41 13.11 -7.21 3.91
C ALA A 41 12.88 -8.70 3.63
N ALA A 42 11.82 -9.04 2.89
CA ALA A 42 11.67 -10.33 2.26
C ALA A 42 12.34 -10.28 0.87
N GLU A 43 13.14 -11.27 0.51
CA GLU A 43 13.63 -11.47 -0.87
C GLU A 43 12.50 -11.99 -1.79
N SER A 44 11.34 -11.35 -1.72
CA SER A 44 10.15 -11.75 -2.47
C SER A 44 9.84 -10.69 -3.52
N SER A 45 9.42 -11.15 -4.70
CA SER A 45 8.83 -10.33 -5.75
C SER A 45 7.49 -9.68 -5.35
N HIS A 46 7.05 -9.84 -4.10
CA HIS A 46 5.73 -9.46 -3.59
C HIS A 46 5.80 -8.67 -2.27
N ARG A 47 6.92 -7.98 -2.02
CA ARG A 47 7.16 -7.22 -0.79
C ARG A 47 6.20 -6.05 -0.58
N PHE A 48 5.89 -5.31 -1.64
CA PHE A 48 5.09 -4.10 -1.59
C PHE A 48 3.71 -4.32 -2.18
N MET A 49 2.69 -3.69 -1.60
CA MET A 49 1.35 -3.60 -2.19
C MET A 49 0.87 -2.15 -2.09
N ALA A 50 0.11 -1.70 -3.10
CA ALA A 50 -0.52 -0.39 -3.09
C ALA A 50 -2.04 -0.53 -3.17
N ILE A 51 -2.72 0.26 -2.35
CA ILE A 51 -4.17 0.39 -2.31
C ILE A 51 -4.50 1.86 -2.53
N VAL A 52 -5.46 2.15 -3.40
CA VAL A 52 -5.98 3.50 -3.63
C VAL A 52 -7.47 3.49 -3.38
N GLU A 53 -7.94 4.50 -2.63
CA GLU A 53 -9.32 4.64 -2.19
C GLU A 53 -9.79 6.08 -2.38
N GLY A 54 -11.08 6.25 -2.64
CA GLY A 54 -11.73 7.55 -2.52
C GLY A 54 -11.57 8.13 -1.12
N ALA A 55 -11.20 9.41 -1.00
CA ALA A 55 -10.99 10.03 0.30
C ALA A 55 -12.25 10.68 0.90
N ASN A 56 -13.32 10.81 0.10
CA ASN A 56 -14.56 11.48 0.51
C ASN A 56 -15.60 10.48 1.04
N GLU A 57 -16.44 10.94 1.97
CA GLU A 57 -17.58 10.15 2.45
C GLU A 57 -18.52 9.79 1.29
N GLY A 58 -18.79 8.50 1.12
CA GLY A 58 -19.60 7.96 0.03
C GLY A 58 -18.83 7.60 -1.25
N ASP A 59 -17.54 7.96 -1.35
CA ASP A 59 -16.67 7.48 -2.42
C ASP A 59 -16.13 6.08 -2.09
N ASN A 60 -16.86 5.06 -2.56
CA ASN A 60 -16.52 3.66 -2.32
C ASN A 60 -15.57 3.07 -3.38
N THR A 61 -15.02 3.89 -4.28
CA THR A 61 -14.06 3.39 -5.27
C THR A 61 -12.78 2.98 -4.58
N ARG A 62 -12.35 1.75 -4.86
CA ARG A 62 -11.15 1.15 -4.29
C ARG A 62 -10.48 0.29 -5.33
N SER A 63 -9.17 0.44 -5.46
CA SER A 63 -8.34 -0.40 -6.32
C SER A 63 -7.09 -0.82 -5.56
N ALA A 64 -6.73 -2.09 -5.69
CA ALA A 64 -5.50 -2.64 -5.14
C ALA A 64 -4.71 -3.27 -6.28
N GLY A 65 -3.42 -2.94 -6.36
CA GLY A 65 -2.50 -3.58 -7.29
C GLY A 65 -2.03 -4.94 -6.76
N ASN A 66 -1.55 -5.81 -7.65
CA ASN A 66 -0.84 -7.01 -7.25
C ASN A 66 0.42 -6.65 -6.46
N ALA A 67 0.81 -7.54 -5.54
CA ALA A 67 2.04 -7.36 -4.77
C ALA A 67 3.28 -7.41 -5.68
N ALA A 68 4.23 -6.52 -5.43
CA ALA A 68 5.41 -6.30 -6.28
C ALA A 68 6.71 -6.17 -5.48
N GLY A 69 7.85 -6.28 -6.16
CA GLY A 69 9.19 -6.19 -5.55
C GLY A 69 9.62 -4.75 -5.24
N THR A 70 9.00 -3.76 -5.89
CA THR A 70 9.27 -2.34 -5.69
C THR A 70 7.98 -1.56 -5.43
N VAL A 71 8.12 -0.37 -4.84
CA VAL A 71 6.99 0.55 -4.62
C VAL A 71 6.41 1.03 -5.96
N ASP A 72 7.27 1.34 -6.93
CA ASP A 72 6.86 1.85 -8.23
C ASP A 72 6.01 0.82 -8.98
N ASP A 73 6.45 -0.44 -9.00
CA ASP A 73 5.69 -1.54 -9.62
C ASP A 73 4.35 -1.76 -8.92
N ALA A 74 4.32 -1.69 -7.58
CA ALA A 74 3.08 -1.82 -6.81
C ALA A 74 2.09 -0.70 -7.14
N LEU A 75 2.56 0.54 -7.29
CA LEU A 75 1.74 1.67 -7.70
C LEU A 75 1.26 1.56 -9.15
N GLN A 76 2.10 1.06 -10.06
CA GLN A 76 1.70 0.82 -11.46
C GLN A 76 0.67 -0.30 -11.60
N ALA A 77 0.66 -1.26 -10.68
CA ALA A 77 -0.31 -2.34 -10.68
C ALA A 77 -1.74 -1.91 -10.26
N VAL A 78 -1.90 -0.70 -9.71
CA VAL A 78 -3.23 -0.15 -9.38
C VAL A 78 -3.99 0.19 -10.67
N HIS A 79 -5.28 -0.15 -10.71
CA HIS A 79 -6.17 0.20 -11.81
C HIS A 79 -6.59 1.67 -11.73
N TRP A 80 -5.67 2.56 -12.06
CA TRP A 80 -5.85 4.01 -11.92
C TRP A 80 -7.02 4.60 -12.71
N TRP A 81 -7.46 3.93 -13.77
CA TRP A 81 -8.61 4.33 -14.59
C TRP A 81 -9.95 4.26 -13.84
N GLU A 82 -10.01 3.57 -12.68
CA GLU A 82 -11.23 3.59 -11.84
C GLU A 82 -11.44 4.94 -11.13
N PHE A 83 -10.42 5.80 -11.12
CA PHE A 83 -10.43 7.10 -10.45
C PHE A 83 -10.50 8.30 -11.39
N ASP A 84 -10.53 8.06 -12.71
CA ASP A 84 -10.67 9.08 -13.75
C ASP A 84 -12.14 9.51 -13.97
#